data_AF-K1SE88-F1
#
_entry.id   AF-K1SE88-F1
#
_cell.length_a   1.000
_cell.length_b   1.000
_cell.length_c   1.000
_cell.angle_alpha   90.00
_cell.angle_beta   90.00
_cell.angle_gamma   90.00
#
_symmetry.space_group_name_H-M   'P 1'
#
loop_
_entity.id
_entity.type
_entity.pdbx_description
1 polymer ?
#
loop_
_entity_poly.entity_id
_entity_poly.type
_entity_poly.pdbx_seq_one_letter_code
_entity_poly.pdbx_strand_id
1 'polypeptide(L)'
;GVIAVLASGGSNLLNFINLKKYISLRPVGHYDFKQHLQPIFIFFATSIAISIYTNLDTVMLGFMTNDTQVGLYSASVKVKTVLLAVVSSLGNVLLPRLSVYIHDNDYSKFREALSRVLNFLLLITIPLTLFFTLYVKDSIILLSGEAFLDASLSMRLLMPTVFFCALSGMTGNQMLVPLGREKAVMLSVSI
;
A
#
# COMPACT_ATOMS: atom_id res chain seq x y z
N GLY A 1 -5.62 13.37 11.55
CA GLY A 1 -5.07 12.47 12.59
C GLY A 1 -6.17 11.87 13.44
N VAL A 2 -6.63 12.58 14.48
CA VAL A 2 -7.59 12.07 15.48
C VAL A 2 -8.94 11.63 14.88
N ILE A 3 -9.49 12.39 13.94
CA ILE A 3 -10.77 12.08 13.28
C ILE A 3 -10.71 10.74 12.54
N ALA A 4 -9.60 10.46 11.84
CA ALA A 4 -9.42 9.22 11.08
C ALA A 4 -9.27 8.01 12.02
N VAL A 5 -8.57 8.17 13.14
CA VAL A 5 -8.39 7.12 14.16
C VAL A 5 -9.69 6.83 14.90
N LEU A 6 -10.45 7.86 15.25
CA LEU A 6 -11.78 7.69 15.85
C LEU A 6 -12.78 7.08 14.87
N ALA A 7 -12.73 7.46 13.58
CA ALA A 7 -13.59 6.88 12.57
C ALA A 7 -13.28 5.39 12.31
N SER A 8 -12.01 5.02 12.16
CA SER A 8 -11.61 3.62 11.95
C SER A 8 -11.81 2.77 13.20
N GLY A 9 -11.40 3.27 14.37
CA GLY A 9 -11.60 2.62 15.66
C GLY A 9 -13.08 2.46 16.01
N GLY A 10 -13.87 3.53 15.79
CA GLY A 10 -15.31 3.53 16.00
C GLY A 10 -16.04 2.59 15.05
N SER A 11 -15.68 2.55 13.77
CA SER A 11 -16.23 1.59 12.80
C SER A 11 -15.96 0.14 13.21
N ASN A 12 -14.74 -0.17 13.68
CA ASN A 12 -14.39 -1.50 14.17
C ASN A 12 -15.16 -1.87 15.44
N LEU A 13 -15.33 -0.93 16.38
CA LEU A 13 -16.11 -1.13 17.60
C LEU A 13 -17.61 -1.34 17.30
N LEU A 14 -18.17 -0.52 16.42
CA LEU A 14 -19.57 -0.65 15.99
C LEU A 14 -19.80 -1.95 15.23
N ASN A 15 -18.86 -2.38 14.39
CA ASN A 15 -18.89 -3.71 13.77
C ASN A 15 -18.91 -4.82 14.82
N PHE A 16 -18.08 -4.73 15.86
CA PHE A 16 -18.03 -5.73 16.93
C PHE A 16 -19.33 -5.78 17.75
N ILE A 17 -19.97 -4.63 18.00
CA ILE A 17 -21.26 -4.55 18.68
C ILE A 17 -22.39 -5.11 17.79
N ASN A 18 -22.39 -4.79 16.50
CA ASN A 18 -23.38 -5.29 15.54
C ASN A 18 -23.17 -6.77 15.19
N LEU A 19 -21.97 -7.33 15.38
CA LEU A 19 -21.66 -8.74 15.16
C LEU A 19 -22.57 -9.68 15.98
N LYS A 20 -22.98 -9.23 17.18
CA LYS A 20 -23.91 -9.96 18.07
C LYS A 20 -25.29 -10.21 17.46
N LYS A 21 -25.67 -9.44 16.43
CA LYS A 21 -26.95 -9.54 15.73
C LYS A 21 -26.93 -10.56 14.59
N TYR A 22 -25.75 -10.91 14.08
CA TYR A 22 -25.55 -11.81 12.94
C TYR A 22 -24.91 -13.16 13.32
N ILE A 23 -24.19 -13.23 14.44
CA ILE A 23 -23.48 -14.44 14.88
C ILE A 23 -23.87 -14.76 16.33
N SER A 24 -24.40 -15.97 16.58
CA SER A 24 -24.54 -16.48 17.94
C SER A 24 -23.16 -16.76 18.50
N LEU A 25 -22.65 -15.88 19.36
CA LEU A 25 -21.38 -16.04 20.09
C LEU A 25 -21.51 -17.20 21.09
N ARG A 26 -21.50 -18.44 20.61
CA ARG A 26 -21.26 -19.60 21.45
C ARG A 26 -19.74 -19.73 21.60
N PRO A 27 -19.18 -19.72 22.82
CA PRO A 27 -17.76 -19.91 23.01
C PRO A 27 -17.40 -21.32 22.57
N VAL A 28 -16.86 -21.45 21.36
CA VAL A 28 -16.26 -22.70 20.90
C VAL A 28 -14.85 -22.69 21.47
N GLY A 29 -14.68 -23.24 22.67
CA GLY A 29 -13.37 -23.26 23.36
C GLY A 29 -12.25 -23.84 22.49
N HIS A 30 -10.99 -23.55 22.89
CA HIS A 30 -9.71 -23.77 22.16
C HIS A 30 -9.28 -22.62 21.22
N TYR A 31 -9.33 -21.38 21.70
CA TYR A 31 -8.71 -20.25 20.99
C TYR A 31 -7.22 -20.14 21.33
N ASP A 32 -6.36 -20.48 20.38
CA ASP A 32 -4.91 -20.35 20.56
C ASP A 32 -4.43 -18.95 20.10
N PHE A 33 -4.76 -17.91 20.88
CA PHE A 33 -4.43 -16.52 20.53
C PHE A 33 -2.92 -16.27 20.38
N LYS A 34 -2.08 -17.10 21.02
CA LYS A 34 -0.62 -16.99 20.93
C LYS A 34 -0.09 -17.19 19.51
N GLN A 35 -0.76 -18.02 18.71
CA GLN A 35 -0.34 -18.28 17.32
C GLN A 35 -0.51 -17.06 16.41
N HIS A 36 -1.41 -16.13 16.76
CA HIS A 36 -1.68 -14.93 15.98
C HIS A 36 -0.90 -13.71 16.49
N LEU A 37 -0.49 -13.68 17.76
CA LEU A 37 0.26 -12.57 18.34
C LEU A 37 1.60 -12.33 17.62
N GLN A 38 2.30 -13.40 17.23
CA GLN A 38 3.57 -13.30 16.53
C GLN A 38 3.42 -12.68 15.12
N PRO A 39 2.54 -13.17 14.22
CA PRO A 39 2.25 -12.50 12.95
C PRO A 39 1.78 -11.06 13.11
N ILE A 40 0.88 -10.79 14.06
CA ILE A 40 0.37 -9.43 14.33
C ILE A 40 1.54 -8.48 14.64
N PHE A 41 2.48 -8.90 15.49
CA PHE A 41 3.62 -8.06 15.84
C PHE A 41 4.56 -7.85 14.65
N ILE A 42 4.75 -8.86 13.79
CA ILE A 42 5.54 -8.74 12.56
C ILE A 42 4.89 -7.72 11.60
N PHE A 43 3.58 -7.79 11.37
CA PHE A 43 2.87 -6.82 10.54
C PHE A 43 2.88 -5.42 11.13
N PHE A 44 2.79 -5.30 12.46
CA PHE A 44 2.87 -4.04 13.16
C PHE A 44 4.26 -3.40 12.99
N ALA A 45 5.33 -4.15 13.24
CA ALA A 45 6.70 -3.70 13.05
C ALA A 45 6.98 -3.31 11.58
N THR A 46 6.49 -4.11 10.63
CA THR A 46 6.59 -3.81 9.19
C THR A 46 5.87 -2.51 8.84
N SER A 47 4.67 -2.29 9.38
CA SER A 47 3.90 -1.07 9.14
C SER A 47 4.60 0.17 9.73
N ILE A 48 5.22 0.04 10.90
CA ILE A 48 6.03 1.10 11.50
C ILE A 48 7.25 1.40 10.63
N ALA A 49 8.00 0.38 10.22
CA ALA A 49 9.17 0.55 9.35
C ALA A 49 8.80 1.28 8.05
N ILE A 50 7.69 0.86 7.42
CA ILE A 50 7.14 1.52 6.22
C ILE A 50 6.82 2.99 6.48
N SER A 51 6.13 3.26 7.58
CA SER A 51 5.76 4.61 7.95
C SER A 51 6.99 5.49 8.20
N ILE A 52 8.01 4.96 8.89
CA ILE A 52 9.24 5.69 9.18
C ILE A 52 9.95 6.03 7.88
N TYR A 53 10.33 5.06 7.04
CA TYR A 53 11.11 5.38 5.84
C TYR A 53 10.33 6.26 4.86
N THR A 54 9.00 6.10 4.77
CA THR A 54 8.18 6.88 3.83
C THR A 54 8.04 8.34 4.27
N ASN A 55 7.99 8.60 5.59
CA ASN A 55 7.85 9.96 6.12
C ASN A 55 9.21 10.61 6.43
N LEU A 56 10.27 9.82 6.55
CA LEU A 56 11.61 10.30 6.88
C LEU A 56 12.09 11.35 5.88
N ASP A 57 11.83 11.16 4.58
CA ASP A 57 12.17 12.14 3.54
C ASP A 57 11.55 13.51 3.81
N THR A 58 10.28 13.54 4.23
CA THR A 58 9.55 14.78 4.51
C THR A 58 10.05 15.43 5.80
N VAL A 59 10.34 14.62 6.83
CA VAL A 59 10.90 15.11 8.10
C VAL A 59 12.30 15.68 7.88
N MET A 60 13.14 15.00 7.10
CA MET A 60 14.49 15.45 6.76
C MET A 60 14.46 16.76 5.98
N LEU A 61 13.59 16.89 4.97
CA LEU A 61 13.35 18.16 4.28
C LEU A 61 12.87 19.28 5.23
N GLY A 62 12.07 18.95 6.25
CA GLY A 62 11.65 19.90 7.28
C GLY A 62 12.82 20.44 8.13
N PHE A 63 13.87 19.65 8.33
CA PHE A 63 15.07 20.11 9.02
C PHE A 63 16.09 20.79 8.09
N MET A 64 16.08 20.45 6.80
CA MET A 64 17.09 20.93 5.83
C MET A 64 16.66 22.18 5.06
N THR A 65 15.35 22.45 4.96
CA THR A 65 14.78 23.47 4.07
C THR A 65 13.60 24.19 4.72
N ASN A 66 13.02 25.18 4.03
CA ASN A 66 11.89 25.97 4.53
C ASN A 66 10.54 25.24 4.41
N ASP A 67 9.57 25.61 5.24
CA ASP A 67 8.21 25.06 5.25
C ASP A 67 7.52 25.08 3.89
N THR A 68 7.82 26.08 3.05
CA THR A 68 7.32 26.18 1.67
C THR A 68 7.77 25.01 0.81
N GLN A 69 9.05 24.62 0.88
CA GLN A 69 9.58 23.49 0.12
C GLN A 69 9.03 22.16 0.63
N VAL A 70 8.85 22.02 1.95
CA VAL A 70 8.20 20.86 2.57
C VAL A 70 6.76 20.72 2.09
N GLY A 71 6.03 21.83 1.98
CA GLY A 71 4.67 21.86 1.45
C GLY A 71 4.59 21.41 -0.01
N LEU A 72 5.49 21.89 -0.86
CA LEU A 72 5.61 21.49 -2.28
C LEU A 72 5.95 20.00 -2.42
N TYR A 73 6.90 19.50 -1.63
CA TYR A 73 7.24 18.08 -1.63
C TYR A 73 6.06 17.22 -1.14
N SER A 74 5.39 17.63 -0.06
CA SER A 74 4.22 16.94 0.49
C SER A 74 3.07 16.84 -0.52
N ALA A 75 2.86 17.86 -1.34
CA ALA A 75 1.89 17.81 -2.44
C ALA A 75 2.25 16.73 -3.46
N SER A 76 3.52 16.66 -3.86
CA SER A 76 4.01 15.61 -4.78
C SER A 76 3.84 14.20 -4.20
N VAL A 77 4.11 14.02 -2.91
CA VAL A 77 3.92 12.74 -2.21
C VAL A 77 2.45 12.35 -2.13
N LYS A 78 1.53 13.31 -1.91
CA LYS A 78 0.08 13.04 -1.95
C LYS A 78 -0.36 12.53 -3.30
N VAL A 79 0.10 13.14 -4.39
CA VAL A 79 -0.19 12.67 -5.76
C VAL A 79 0.31 11.23 -5.95
N LYS A 80 1.56 10.95 -5.60
CA LYS A 80 2.12 9.58 -5.61
C LYS A 80 1.24 8.59 -4.84
N THR A 81 0.76 8.97 -3.66
CA THR A 81 -0.07 8.11 -2.79
C THR A 81 -1.40 7.77 -3.45
N VAL A 82 -2.06 8.74 -4.10
CA VAL A 82 -3.31 8.50 -4.84
C VAL A 82 -3.09 7.53 -5.99
N LEU A 83 -1.99 7.68 -6.74
CA LEU A 83 -1.64 6.77 -7.85
C LEU A 83 -1.41 5.34 -7.35
N LEU A 84 -0.65 5.18 -6.26
CA LEU A 84 -0.43 3.88 -5.65
C LEU A 84 -1.73 3.23 -5.17
N ALA A 85 -2.69 4.01 -4.65
CA ALA A 85 -3.99 3.49 -4.23
C ALA A 85 -4.80 2.93 -5.41
N VAL A 86 -4.77 3.60 -6.57
CA VAL A 86 -5.42 3.12 -7.80
C VAL A 86 -4.81 1.80 -8.26
N VAL A 87 -3.48 1.72 -8.32
CA VAL A 87 -2.76 0.50 -8.72
C VAL A 87 -3.02 -0.65 -7.74
N SER A 88 -2.96 -0.37 -6.44
CA SER A 88 -3.20 -1.37 -5.39
C SER A 88 -4.63 -1.92 -5.43
N SER A 89 -5.62 -1.07 -5.75
CA SER A 89 -7.03 -1.49 -5.85
C SER A 89 -7.23 -2.51 -6.96
N LEU A 90 -6.56 -2.31 -8.10
CA LEU A 90 -6.58 -3.26 -9.23
C LEU A 90 -5.87 -4.57 -8.87
N GLY A 91 -4.76 -4.51 -8.13
CA GLY A 91 -4.05 -5.70 -7.65
C GLY A 91 -4.90 -6.56 -6.70
N ASN A 92 -5.60 -5.93 -5.74
CA ASN A 92 -6.42 -6.64 -4.74
C ASN A 92 -7.57 -7.46 -5.36
N VAL A 93 -8.07 -7.08 -6.54
CA VAL A 93 -9.11 -7.85 -7.26
C VAL A 93 -8.57 -9.15 -7.86
N LEU A 94 -7.27 -9.23 -8.14
CA LEU A 94 -6.64 -10.38 -8.78
C LEU A 94 -6.12 -11.42 -7.78
N LEU A 95 -5.83 -10.99 -6.55
CA LEU A 95 -5.43 -11.81 -5.40
C LEU A 95 -6.31 -13.05 -5.09
N PRO A 96 -7.65 -12.94 -5.03
CA PRO A 96 -8.50 -14.09 -4.66
C PRO A 96 -8.40 -15.25 -5.65
N ARG A 97 -8.04 -14.98 -6.93
CA ARG A 97 -7.83 -16.05 -7.92
C ARG A 97 -6.53 -16.82 -7.68
N LEU A 98 -5.48 -16.19 -7.17
CA LEU A 98 -4.19 -16.84 -6.88
C LEU A 98 -4.29 -17.81 -5.70
N SER A 99 -5.05 -17.44 -4.66
CA SER A 99 -5.18 -18.24 -3.43
C SER A 99 -5.89 -19.58 -3.67
N VAL A 100 -6.77 -19.65 -4.67
CA VAL A 100 -7.46 -20.90 -5.05
C VAL A 100 -6.48 -21.93 -5.63
N TYR A 101 -5.54 -21.51 -6.48
CA TYR A 101 -4.59 -22.43 -7.12
C TYR A 101 -3.50 -22.96 -6.18
N ILE A 102 -3.20 -22.24 -5.09
CA ILE A 102 -2.27 -22.71 -4.05
C ILE A 102 -2.86 -23.92 -3.31
N HIS A 103 -4.17 -23.94 -3.08
CA HIS A 103 -4.85 -25.03 -2.39
C HIS A 103 -4.80 -26.35 -3.18
N ASP A 104 -4.83 -26.29 -4.51
CA ASP A 104 -4.86 -27.47 -5.38
C ASP A 104 -3.48 -28.04 -5.73
N ASN A 105 -2.38 -27.51 -5.15
CA ASN A 105 -0.98 -27.89 -5.45
C ASN A 105 -0.59 -27.79 -6.95
N ASP A 106 -1.35 -27.04 -7.75
CA ASP A 106 -1.10 -26.87 -9.18
C ASP A 106 -0.14 -25.69 -9.43
N TYR A 107 1.15 -25.93 -9.19
CA TYR A 107 2.22 -24.94 -9.37
C TYR A 107 2.32 -24.37 -10.79
N SER A 108 1.82 -25.10 -11.80
CA SER A 108 1.82 -24.66 -13.19
C SER A 108 0.83 -23.51 -13.41
N LYS A 109 -0.42 -23.67 -12.95
CA LYS A 109 -1.45 -22.63 -12.98
C LYS A 109 -1.13 -21.47 -12.05
N PHE A 110 -0.47 -21.74 -10.93
CA PHE A 110 0.03 -20.67 -10.04
C PHE A 110 1.00 -19.74 -10.78
N ARG A 111 1.98 -20.30 -11.50
CA ARG A 111 2.96 -19.50 -12.26
C ARG A 111 2.32 -18.74 -13.42
N GLU A 112 1.34 -19.34 -14.10
CA GLU A 112 0.60 -18.67 -15.18
C GLU A 112 -0.26 -17.52 -14.65
N ALA A 113 -1.00 -17.74 -13.55
CA ALA A 113 -1.78 -16.71 -12.88
C ALA A 113 -0.88 -15.57 -12.41
N LEU A 114 0.27 -15.88 -11.83
CA LEU A 114 1.25 -14.90 -11.38
C LEU A 114 1.78 -14.05 -12.55
N SER A 115 2.17 -14.69 -13.66
CA SER A 115 2.59 -14.02 -14.89
C SER A 115 1.51 -13.07 -15.41
N ARG A 116 0.24 -13.50 -15.39
CA ARG A 116 -0.90 -12.69 -15.83
C ARG A 116 -1.11 -11.47 -14.94
N VAL A 117 -0.94 -11.60 -13.61
CA VAL A 117 -1.03 -10.48 -12.66
C VAL A 117 0.12 -9.49 -12.87
N LEU A 118 1.35 -9.98 -13.00
CA LEU A 118 2.51 -9.12 -13.26
C LEU A 118 2.41 -8.39 -14.60
N ASN A 119 1.97 -9.07 -15.67
CA ASN A 119 1.75 -8.42 -16.96
C ASN A 119 0.66 -7.35 -16.89
N PHE A 120 -0.43 -7.60 -16.16
CA PHE A 120 -1.49 -6.61 -15.97
C PHE A 120 -1.01 -5.40 -15.17
N LEU A 121 -0.21 -5.63 -14.12
CA LEU A 121 0.44 -4.58 -13.34
C LEU A 121 1.32 -3.70 -14.24
N LEU A 122 2.20 -4.31 -15.04
CA LEU A 122 3.08 -3.58 -15.95
C LEU A 122 2.28 -2.79 -16.99
N LEU A 123 1.23 -3.40 -17.55
CA LEU A 123 0.38 -2.78 -18.56
C LEU A 123 -0.32 -1.51 -18.04
N ILE A 124 -0.64 -1.42 -16.74
CA ILE A 124 -1.26 -0.23 -16.14
C ILE A 124 -0.20 0.75 -15.63
N THR A 125 0.82 0.25 -14.94
CA THR A 125 1.75 1.11 -14.20
C THR A 125 2.68 1.87 -15.13
N ILE A 126 3.06 1.28 -16.27
CA ILE A 126 3.89 1.95 -17.29
C ILE A 126 3.15 3.17 -17.88
N PRO A 127 1.96 3.05 -18.51
CA PRO A 127 1.29 4.21 -19.09
C PRO A 127 0.88 5.23 -18.04
N LEU A 128 0.50 4.78 -16.83
CA LEU A 128 0.17 5.69 -15.73
C LEU A 128 1.41 6.51 -15.31
N THR A 129 2.55 5.88 -15.09
CA THR A 129 3.80 6.57 -14.76
C THR A 129 4.21 7.54 -15.88
N LEU A 130 4.11 7.10 -17.13
CA LEU A 130 4.51 7.88 -18.29
C LEU A 130 3.58 9.10 -18.49
N PHE A 131 2.27 8.92 -18.33
CA PHE A 131 1.27 9.99 -18.37
C PHE A 131 1.56 11.06 -17.31
N PHE A 132 1.71 10.68 -16.05
CA PHE A 132 1.97 11.64 -14.97
C PHE A 132 3.36 12.27 -15.03
N THR A 133 4.33 11.64 -15.71
CA THR A 133 5.68 12.22 -15.94
C THR A 133 5.67 13.27 -17.06
N LEU A 134 4.88 13.05 -18.12
CA LEU A 134 4.72 14.00 -19.23
C LEU A 134 3.84 15.18 -18.83
N TYR A 135 2.69 14.91 -18.20
CA TYR A 135 1.68 15.89 -17.82
C TYR A 135 1.78 16.31 -16.34
N VAL A 136 3.02 16.48 -15.83
CA VAL A 136 3.26 16.85 -14.44
C VAL A 136 2.53 18.14 -14.04
N LYS A 137 2.62 19.19 -14.85
CA LYS A 137 2.05 20.50 -14.52
C LYS A 137 0.54 20.43 -14.38
N ASP A 138 -0.13 19.85 -15.37
CA ASP A 138 -1.59 19.70 -15.37
C ASP A 138 -2.05 18.79 -14.22
N SER A 139 -1.29 17.73 -13.94
CA SER A 139 -1.60 16.81 -12.83
C SER A 139 -1.49 17.48 -11.46
N ILE A 140 -0.50 18.36 -11.25
CA ILE A 140 -0.36 19.13 -10.00
C ILE A 140 -1.47 20.15 -9.89
N ILE A 141 -1.78 20.89 -10.96
CA ILE A 141 -2.86 21.86 -10.95
C ILE A 141 -4.19 21.18 -10.62
N LEU A 142 -4.46 20.01 -11.21
CA LEU A 142 -5.69 19.26 -10.99
C LEU A 142 -5.81 18.71 -9.56
N LEU A 143 -4.71 18.19 -8.98
CA LEU A 143 -4.74 17.49 -7.69
C LEU A 143 -4.41 18.38 -6.48
N SER A 144 -3.61 19.42 -6.67
CA SER A 144 -3.09 20.29 -5.59
C SER A 144 -3.36 21.78 -5.83
N GLY A 145 -3.63 22.21 -7.07
CA GLY A 145 -3.88 23.59 -7.45
C GLY A 145 -2.65 24.33 -7.99
N GLU A 146 -2.88 25.49 -8.60
CA GLU A 146 -1.83 26.29 -9.26
C GLU A 146 -0.73 26.77 -8.29
N ALA A 147 -1.08 26.98 -7.02
CA ALA A 147 -0.14 27.39 -5.98
C ALA A 147 1.00 26.38 -5.73
N PHE A 148 0.85 25.14 -6.20
CA PHE A 148 1.85 24.08 -6.06
C PHE A 148 2.65 23.82 -7.34
N LEU A 149 2.56 24.67 -8.35
CA LEU A 149 3.26 24.48 -9.64
C LEU A 149 4.78 24.27 -9.49
N ASP A 150 5.40 24.91 -8.50
CA ASP A 150 6.83 24.73 -8.20
C ASP A 150 7.18 23.32 -7.72
N ALA A 151 6.19 22.53 -7.29
CA ALA A 151 6.36 21.11 -6.96
C ALA A 151 6.56 20.22 -8.20
N SER A 152 6.46 20.78 -9.42
CA SER A 152 6.62 20.03 -10.67
C SER A 152 7.93 19.25 -10.76
N LEU A 153 9.04 19.85 -10.31
CA LEU A 153 10.34 19.14 -10.29
C LEU A 153 10.31 17.94 -9.36
N SER A 154 9.83 18.13 -8.13
CA SER A 154 9.70 17.08 -7.12
C SER A 154 8.78 15.95 -7.59
N MET A 155 7.64 16.29 -8.19
CA MET A 155 6.72 15.29 -8.73
C MET A 155 7.36 14.49 -9.86
N ARG A 156 8.03 15.16 -10.80
CA ARG A 156 8.69 14.47 -11.93
C ARG A 156 9.72 13.45 -11.46
N LEU A 157 10.48 13.76 -10.40
CA LEU A 157 11.44 12.82 -9.80
C LEU A 157 10.75 11.67 -9.04
N LEU A 158 9.61 11.94 -8.41
CA LEU A 158 8.84 10.93 -7.68
C LEU A 158 8.05 9.98 -8.60
N MET A 159 7.66 10.38 -9.81
CA MET A 159 6.82 9.55 -10.69
C MET A 159 7.43 8.19 -11.03
N PRO A 160 8.71 8.05 -11.44
CA PRO A 160 9.33 6.74 -11.65
C PRO A 160 9.28 5.85 -10.40
N THR A 161 9.34 6.43 -9.19
CA THR A 161 9.26 5.66 -7.95
C THR A 161 7.90 4.99 -7.74
N VAL A 162 6.83 5.51 -8.35
CA VAL A 162 5.49 4.89 -8.32
C VAL A 162 5.55 3.50 -8.94
N PHE A 163 6.27 3.35 -10.07
CA PHE A 163 6.43 2.06 -10.74
C PHE A 163 7.13 1.02 -9.85
N PHE A 164 8.24 1.41 -9.25
CA PHE A 164 8.99 0.53 -8.34
C PHE A 164 8.21 0.21 -7.07
N CYS A 165 7.53 1.20 -6.48
CA CYS A 165 6.68 1.00 -5.31
C CYS A 165 5.49 0.07 -5.61
N ALA A 166 4.85 0.20 -6.78
CA ALA A 166 3.75 -0.67 -7.19
C ALA A 166 4.22 -2.13 -7.35
N LEU A 167 5.38 -2.34 -7.99
CA LEU A 167 5.95 -3.67 -8.17
C LEU A 167 6.33 -4.29 -6.81
N SER A 168 7.05 -3.54 -5.97
CA SER A 168 7.45 -3.99 -4.62
C SER A 168 6.25 -4.29 -3.73
N GLY A 169 5.25 -3.39 -3.70
CA GLY A 169 4.05 -3.54 -2.89
C GLY A 169 3.20 -4.75 -3.30
N MET A 170 3.04 -5.00 -4.61
CA MET A 170 2.29 -6.17 -5.09
C MET A 170 3.06 -7.47 -4.84
N THR A 171 4.37 -7.53 -5.09
CA THR A 171 5.16 -8.72 -4.77
C THR A 171 5.15 -9.01 -3.26
N GLY A 172 5.33 -8.01 -2.41
CA GLY A 172 5.32 -8.17 -0.95
C GLY A 172 3.94 -8.59 -0.40
N ASN A 173 2.96 -7.69 -0.47
CA ASN A 173 1.66 -7.89 0.17
C ASN A 173 0.77 -8.91 -0.54
N GLN A 174 0.90 -9.06 -1.87
CA GLN A 174 -0.04 -9.88 -2.65
C GLN A 174 0.52 -11.24 -3.08
N MET A 175 1.83 -11.46 -3.07
CA MET A 175 2.39 -12.80 -3.31
C MET A 175 2.88 -13.47 -2.04
N LEU A 176 3.74 -12.81 -1.26
CA LEU A 176 4.43 -13.49 -0.16
C LEU A 176 3.56 -13.69 1.09
N VAL A 177 2.64 -12.78 1.36
CA VAL A 177 1.69 -12.90 2.49
C VAL A 177 0.75 -14.11 2.31
N PRO A 178 0.04 -14.31 1.17
CA PRO A 178 -0.81 -15.49 0.99
C PRO A 178 -0.03 -16.81 0.86
N LEU A 179 1.26 -16.77 0.54
CA LEU A 179 2.16 -17.94 0.54
C LEU A 179 2.75 -18.27 1.93
N GLY A 180 2.37 -17.54 2.99
CA GLY A 180 2.88 -17.76 4.36
C GLY A 180 4.36 -17.38 4.54
N ARG A 181 4.95 -16.62 3.62
CA ARG A 181 6.36 -16.19 3.63
C ARG A 181 6.53 -14.75 4.11
N GLU A 182 5.81 -14.39 5.17
CA GLU A 182 5.79 -13.04 5.77
C GLU A 182 7.20 -12.54 6.15
N LYS A 183 8.09 -13.43 6.58
CA LYS A 183 9.48 -13.10 6.94
C LYS A 183 10.32 -12.58 5.77
N ALA A 184 10.06 -13.02 4.54
CA ALA A 184 10.81 -12.56 3.37
C ALA A 184 10.35 -11.15 2.91
N VAL A 185 9.08 -10.79 3.14
CA VAL A 185 8.60 -9.40 2.97
C VAL A 185 9.28 -8.48 3.96
N MET A 186 9.33 -8.89 5.23
CA MET A 186 10.01 -8.14 6.28
C MET A 186 11.49 -7.92 5.94
N LEU A 187 12.19 -8.94 5.42
CA LEU A 187 13.60 -8.83 5.04
C LEU A 187 13.81 -7.86 3.86
N SER A 188 12.92 -7.86 2.87
CA SER A 188 12.98 -6.93 1.71
C SER A 188 12.63 -5.48 2.04
N VAL A 189 11.93 -5.25 3.16
CA VAL A 189 11.60 -3.90 3.65
C VAL A 189 12.67 -3.39 4.63
N SER A 190 13.43 -4.31 5.25
CA SER A 190 14.46 -3.98 6.24
C SER A 190 15.87 -3.84 5.65
N ILE A 191 16.08 -4.27 4.40
CA ILE A 191 17.31 -4.11 3.61
C ILE A 191 17.07 -3.01 2.58
#